data_AF-A0A2N1VBG0-F1
#
_entry.id   AF-A0A2N1VBG0-F1
#
_cell.length_a   1.000
_cell.length_b   1.000
_cell.length_c   1.000
_cell.angle_alpha   90.00
_cell.angle_beta   90.00
_cell.angle_gamma   90.00
#
_symmetry.space_group_name_H-M   'P 1'
#
loop_
_entity.id
_entity.type
_entity.pdbx_description
1 polymer ?
#
loop_
_entity_poly.entity_id
_entity_poly.type
_entity_poly.pdbx_seq_one_letter_code
_entity_poly.pdbx_strand_id
1 'polypeptide(L)'
;MSNPFISNKKIRALYFSIWFIISLAQVLLLTFFLNVKLVNAFYDSFIFNILYMALGLSFWFTVSFNSLENYSTAKVFLNHIAAAVITSGLWILLGYYIILNLLSADKTYIDFLLSSLIWRFLTGILFYIVIIAVDYVIIYYTNFQEKLLKEAELNALVKESELKTLKYQINPHFIFNSLNSISSLTISNPPQAQEMTIKLSSFLRSILSKNEKQKNKLSEEISNARL
;
A
#
# COMPACT_ATOMS: atom_id res chain seq x y z
N MET A 1 -8.07 6.92 6.19
CA MET A 1 -7.08 7.12 5.10
C MET A 1 -7.50 8.34 4.29
N SER A 2 -6.59 9.26 3.99
CA SER A 2 -6.91 10.44 3.17
C SER A 2 -6.98 10.04 1.69
N ASN A 3 -7.95 10.60 0.95
CA ASN A 3 -8.09 10.32 -0.48
C ASN A 3 -6.88 10.89 -1.25
N PRO A 4 -6.09 10.08 -1.96
CA PRO A 4 -4.86 10.50 -2.63
C PRO A 4 -5.12 11.48 -3.79
N PHE A 5 -6.27 11.40 -4.45
CA PHE A 5 -6.67 12.34 -5.50
C PHE A 5 -6.98 13.73 -4.95
N ILE A 6 -7.22 13.85 -3.63
CA ILE A 6 -7.46 15.13 -2.96
C ILE A 6 -6.20 15.60 -2.22
N SER A 7 -5.50 14.71 -1.53
CA SER A 7 -4.37 15.06 -0.66
C SER A 7 -3.06 15.27 -1.43
N ASN A 8 -2.83 14.54 -2.53
CA ASN A 8 -1.58 14.59 -3.27
C ASN A 8 -1.72 15.44 -4.55
N LYS A 9 -1.01 16.58 -4.60
CA LYS A 9 -1.06 17.52 -5.74
C LYS A 9 -0.70 16.86 -7.08
N LYS A 10 0.26 15.93 -7.12
CA LYS A 10 0.69 15.26 -8.36
C LYS A 10 -0.38 14.29 -8.86
N ILE A 11 -0.91 13.45 -7.97
CA ILE A 11 -1.97 12.49 -8.30
C ILE A 11 -3.23 13.24 -8.74
N ARG A 12 -3.58 14.32 -8.04
CA ARG A 12 -4.70 15.18 -8.42
C ARG A 12 -4.53 15.78 -9.81
N ALA A 13 -3.37 16.39 -10.10
CA ALA A 13 -3.09 16.96 -11.41
C ALA A 13 -3.16 15.91 -12.53
N LEU A 14 -2.63 14.70 -12.28
CA LEU A 14 -2.72 13.58 -13.20
C LEU A 14 -4.17 13.17 -13.45
N TYR A 15 -4.99 13.05 -12.39
CA TYR A 15 -6.40 12.70 -12.49
C TYR A 15 -7.18 13.68 -13.38
N PHE A 16 -7.04 14.99 -13.14
CA PHE A 16 -7.66 16.01 -13.98
C PHE A 16 -7.16 15.98 -15.43
N SER A 17 -5.86 15.74 -15.63
CA SER A 17 -5.27 15.65 -16.98
C SER A 17 -5.82 14.46 -17.76
N ILE A 18 -5.99 13.30 -17.12
CA ILE A 18 -6.58 12.11 -17.73
C ILE A 18 -8.03 12.40 -18.16
N TRP A 19 -8.85 12.98 -17.30
CA TRP A 19 -10.24 13.33 -17.64
C TRP A 19 -10.34 14.37 -18.74
N PHE A 20 -9.42 15.33 -18.79
CA PHE A 20 -9.33 16.28 -19.89
C PHE A 20 -9.03 15.58 -21.22
N ILE A 21 -8.06 14.66 -21.23
CA ILE A 21 -7.70 13.86 -22.42
C ILE A 21 -8.88 12.98 -22.86
N ILE A 22 -9.56 12.30 -21.92
CA ILE A 22 -10.74 11.48 -22.21
C ILE A 22 -11.86 12.33 -22.82
N SER A 23 -12.10 13.52 -22.26
CA SER A 23 -13.13 14.44 -22.77
C SER A 23 -12.81 14.90 -24.19
N LEU A 24 -11.55 15.27 -24.45
CA LEU A 24 -11.12 15.67 -25.79
C LEU A 24 -11.26 14.52 -26.79
N ALA A 25 -10.82 13.31 -26.41
CA ALA A 25 -10.94 12.12 -27.23
C ALA A 25 -12.41 11.78 -27.55
N GLN A 26 -13.32 11.93 -26.59
CA GLN A 26 -14.74 11.69 -26.79
C GLN A 26 -15.36 12.73 -27.75
N VAL A 27 -14.99 14.01 -27.65
CA VAL A 27 -15.46 15.04 -28.61
C VAL A 27 -15.03 14.70 -30.04
N LEU A 28 -13.77 14.30 -30.22
CA LEU A 28 -13.25 13.90 -31.52
C LEU A 28 -13.95 12.65 -32.05
N LEU A 29 -14.16 11.64 -31.18
CA LEU A 29 -14.87 10.41 -31.53
C LEU A 29 -16.31 10.71 -31.99
N LEU A 30 -17.06 11.49 -31.21
CA LEU A 30 -18.44 11.84 -31.51
C LEU A 30 -18.56 12.64 -32.81
N THR A 31 -17.64 13.58 -33.03
CA THR A 31 -17.69 14.48 -34.20
C THR A 31 -17.28 13.76 -35.49
N PHE A 32 -16.15 13.06 -35.48
CA PHE A 32 -15.54 12.51 -36.69
C PHE A 32 -16.00 11.09 -37.04
N PHE A 33 -16.38 10.28 -36.05
CA PHE A 33 -16.76 8.88 -36.29
C PHE A 33 -18.26 8.64 -36.16
N LEU A 34 -18.93 9.37 -35.28
CA LEU A 34 -20.36 9.20 -35.02
C LEU A 34 -21.23 10.31 -35.63
N ASN A 35 -20.62 11.25 -36.38
CA ASN A 35 -21.28 12.34 -37.10
C ASN A 35 -22.19 13.22 -36.21
N VAL A 36 -21.86 13.34 -34.92
CA VAL A 36 -22.57 14.24 -34.00
C VAL A 36 -22.07 15.67 -34.23
N LYS A 37 -22.98 16.64 -34.28
CA LYS A 37 -22.62 18.07 -34.38
C LYS A 37 -21.63 18.44 -33.27
N LEU A 38 -20.58 19.19 -33.62
CA LEU A 38 -19.49 19.56 -32.70
C LEU A 38 -20.00 20.15 -31.37
N VAL A 39 -21.01 21.03 -31.44
CA VAL A 39 -21.60 21.66 -30.24
C VAL A 39 -22.23 20.61 -29.30
N ASN A 40 -23.00 19.67 -29.85
CA ASN A 40 -23.62 18.60 -29.07
C ASN A 40 -22.56 17.63 -28.52
N ALA A 41 -21.55 17.30 -29.34
CA ALA A 41 -20.42 16.45 -28.92
C ALA A 41 -19.64 17.06 -27.74
N PHE A 42 -19.45 18.38 -27.75
CA PHE A 42 -18.82 19.11 -26.65
C PHE A 42 -19.66 19.03 -25.36
N TYR A 43 -20.95 19.36 -25.43
CA TYR A 43 -21.83 19.29 -24.25
C TYR A 43 -21.95 17.86 -23.70
N ASP A 44 -22.11 16.86 -24.57
CA ASP A 44 -22.15 15.44 -24.19
C ASP A 44 -20.89 15.06 -23.42
N SER A 45 -19.73 15.26 -24.05
CA SER A 45 -18.44 14.86 -23.48
C SER A 45 -18.19 15.61 -22.18
N PHE A 46 -18.47 16.91 -22.12
CA PHE A 46 -18.24 17.69 -20.91
C PHE A 46 -19.12 17.21 -19.75
N ILE A 47 -20.43 17.07 -19.96
CA ILE A 47 -21.40 16.70 -18.91
C ILE A 47 -21.13 15.28 -18.40
N PHE A 48 -21.01 14.31 -19.31
CA PHE A 48 -20.83 12.93 -18.89
C PHE A 48 -19.47 12.72 -18.21
N ASN A 49 -18.38 13.31 -18.72
CA ASN A 49 -17.07 13.14 -18.10
C ASN A 49 -16.95 13.89 -16.77
N ILE A 50 -17.50 15.10 -16.62
CA ILE A 50 -17.38 15.83 -15.34
C ILE A 50 -18.19 15.15 -14.23
N LEU A 51 -19.37 14.61 -14.55
CA LEU A 51 -20.16 13.83 -13.61
C LEU A 51 -19.41 12.56 -13.17
N TYR A 52 -18.85 11.83 -14.12
CA TYR A 52 -18.12 10.60 -13.79
C TYR A 52 -16.82 10.89 -13.04
N MET A 53 -16.11 11.96 -13.40
CA MET A 53 -14.94 12.45 -12.66
C MET A 53 -15.27 12.76 -11.21
N ALA A 54 -16.40 13.41 -10.93
CA ALA A 54 -16.85 13.69 -9.57
C ALA A 54 -17.21 12.41 -8.80
N LEU A 55 -17.95 11.49 -9.43
CA LEU A 55 -18.28 10.20 -8.84
C LEU A 55 -17.03 9.36 -8.56
N GLY A 56 -16.04 9.38 -9.45
CA GLY A 56 -14.79 8.64 -9.30
C GLY A 56 -14.01 8.99 -8.04
N LEU A 57 -14.07 10.23 -7.56
CA LEU A 57 -13.46 10.62 -6.29
C LEU A 57 -14.08 9.89 -5.08
N SER A 58 -15.35 9.48 -5.18
CA SER A 58 -16.03 8.74 -4.11
C SER A 58 -15.63 7.27 -4.04
N PHE A 59 -15.15 6.68 -5.15
CA PHE A 59 -14.82 5.24 -5.24
C PHE A 59 -13.67 4.83 -4.32
N TRP A 60 -12.78 5.79 -4.02
CA TRP A 60 -11.74 5.62 -3.01
C TRP A 60 -12.29 5.08 -1.68
N PHE A 61 -13.45 5.57 -1.25
CA PHE A 61 -14.09 5.12 -0.01
C PHE A 61 -14.67 3.72 -0.14
N THR A 62 -15.20 3.36 -1.32
CA THR A 62 -15.66 2.00 -1.59
C THR A 62 -14.52 1.00 -1.37
N VAL A 63 -13.33 1.26 -1.92
CA VAL A 63 -12.17 0.38 -1.75
C VAL A 63 -11.62 0.41 -0.32
N SER A 64 -11.48 1.61 0.25
CA SER A 64 -10.91 1.79 1.60
C SER A 64 -11.72 1.09 2.68
N PHE A 65 -13.05 1.04 2.56
CA PHE A 65 -13.92 0.39 3.55
C PHE A 65 -14.26 -1.06 3.22
N ASN A 66 -14.14 -1.51 1.97
CA ASN A 66 -14.36 -2.90 1.55
C ASN A 66 -13.05 -3.65 1.33
N SER A 67 -12.17 -3.66 2.33
CA SER A 67 -10.93 -4.44 2.25
C SER A 67 -11.18 -5.94 2.46
N LEU A 68 -10.33 -6.76 1.85
CA LEU A 68 -10.30 -8.22 2.05
C LEU A 68 -9.90 -8.62 3.48
N GLU A 69 -9.37 -7.68 4.27
CA GLU A 69 -9.07 -7.91 5.69
C GLU A 69 -10.34 -7.92 6.55
N ASN A 70 -11.37 -7.17 6.14
CA ASN A 70 -12.60 -6.98 6.92
C ASN A 70 -13.78 -7.84 6.44
N TYR A 71 -13.78 -8.28 5.18
CA TYR A 71 -14.88 -9.01 4.56
C TYR A 71 -14.42 -10.19 3.72
N SER A 72 -15.29 -11.18 3.52
CA SER A 72 -15.03 -12.30 2.62
C SER A 72 -14.93 -11.83 1.17
N THR A 73 -14.15 -12.56 0.36
CA THR A 73 -13.95 -12.29 -1.08
C THR A 73 -15.27 -12.16 -1.84
N ALA A 74 -16.23 -13.04 -1.56
CA ALA A 74 -17.56 -13.00 -2.17
C ALA A 74 -18.31 -11.70 -1.85
N LYS A 75 -18.25 -11.23 -0.59
CA LYS A 75 -18.94 -10.01 -0.18
C LYS A 75 -18.32 -8.76 -0.79
N VAL A 76 -16.99 -8.70 -0.86
CA VAL A 76 -16.27 -7.62 -1.56
C VAL A 76 -16.64 -7.59 -3.03
N PHE A 77 -16.65 -8.74 -3.70
CA PHE A 77 -17.02 -8.85 -5.11
C PHE A 77 -18.47 -8.40 -5.36
N LEU A 78 -19.43 -8.86 -4.54
CA LEU A 78 -20.82 -8.43 -4.64
C LEU A 78 -20.98 -6.93 -4.40
N ASN A 79 -20.26 -6.36 -3.44
CA ASN A 79 -20.29 -4.92 -3.18
C ASN A 79 -19.77 -4.11 -4.38
N HIS A 80 -18.71 -4.57 -5.06
CA HIS A 80 -18.22 -3.92 -6.27
C HIS A 80 -19.17 -4.05 -7.46
N ILE A 81 -19.82 -5.20 -7.65
CA ILE A 81 -20.86 -5.33 -8.68
C ILE A 81 -22.00 -4.35 -8.42
N ALA A 82 -22.51 -4.32 -7.18
CA ALA A 82 -23.60 -3.43 -6.81
C ALA A 82 -23.20 -1.96 -7.01
N ALA A 83 -22.01 -1.56 -6.56
CA ALA A 83 -21.50 -0.21 -6.73
C ALA A 83 -21.33 0.15 -8.21
N ALA A 84 -20.78 -0.74 -9.04
CA ALA A 84 -20.61 -0.50 -10.48
C ALA A 84 -21.95 -0.25 -11.19
N VAL A 85 -22.96 -1.08 -10.89
CA VAL A 85 -24.30 -0.96 -11.47
C VAL A 85 -24.99 0.31 -11.00
N ILE A 86 -24.97 0.59 -9.69
CA ILE A 86 -25.63 1.77 -9.11
C ILE A 86 -24.99 3.05 -9.64
N THR A 87 -23.65 3.14 -9.64
CA THR A 87 -22.94 4.35 -10.06
C THR A 87 -23.09 4.60 -11.56
N SER A 88 -23.01 3.56 -12.39
CA SER A 88 -23.24 3.68 -13.84
C SER A 88 -24.68 4.06 -14.16
N GLY A 89 -25.66 3.51 -13.44
CA GLY A 89 -27.07 3.87 -13.56
C GLY A 89 -27.33 5.32 -13.18
N LEU A 90 -26.84 5.75 -12.00
CA LEU A 90 -26.97 7.14 -11.53
C LEU A 90 -26.31 8.13 -12.49
N TRP A 91 -25.11 7.79 -12.99
CA TRP A 91 -24.39 8.62 -13.96
C TRP A 91 -25.19 8.85 -15.24
N ILE A 92 -25.77 7.78 -15.81
CA ILE A 92 -26.60 7.88 -17.01
C ILE A 92 -27.86 8.69 -16.72
N LEU A 93 -28.56 8.41 -15.62
CA LEU A 93 -29.79 9.11 -15.27
C LEU A 93 -29.55 10.62 -15.12
N LEU A 94 -28.50 11.02 -14.40
CA LEU A 94 -28.14 12.42 -14.20
C LEU A 94 -27.70 13.09 -15.51
N GLY A 95 -26.83 12.43 -16.28
CA GLY A 95 -26.37 12.94 -17.57
C GLY A 95 -27.52 13.14 -18.55
N TYR A 96 -28.43 12.17 -18.62
CA TYR A 96 -29.61 12.22 -19.49
C TYR A 96 -30.57 13.33 -19.06
N TYR A 97 -30.84 13.47 -17.76
CA TYR A 97 -31.66 14.56 -17.21
C TYR A 97 -31.08 15.93 -17.61
N ILE A 98 -29.77 16.15 -17.43
CA ILE A 98 -29.12 17.42 -17.76
C ILE A 98 -29.19 17.67 -19.28
N ILE A 99 -28.79 16.68 -20.09
CA ILE A 99 -28.74 16.83 -21.55
C ILE A 99 -30.12 17.11 -22.15
N LEU A 100 -31.19 16.46 -21.67
CA LEU A 100 -32.54 16.74 -22.16
C LEU A 100 -32.97 18.17 -21.89
N ASN A 101 -32.60 18.74 -20.74
CA ASN A 101 -32.92 20.13 -20.43
C ASN A 101 -32.12 21.14 -21.28
N LEU A 102 -30.91 20.77 -21.72
CA LEU A 102 -30.04 21.64 -22.52
C LEU A 102 -30.24 21.51 -24.04
N LEU A 103 -30.46 20.31 -24.56
CA LEU A 103 -30.40 19.98 -26.00
C LEU A 103 -31.70 19.37 -26.55
N SER A 104 -32.83 19.52 -25.85
CA SER A 104 -34.14 18.95 -26.25
C SER A 104 -34.61 19.33 -27.66
N ALA A 105 -34.13 20.46 -28.22
CA ALA A 105 -34.50 20.90 -29.56
C ALA A 105 -33.89 20.05 -30.68
N ASP A 106 -32.76 19.36 -30.46
CA ASP A 106 -32.06 18.58 -31.49
C ASP A 106 -32.45 17.09 -31.44
N LYS A 107 -33.58 16.75 -32.09
CA LYS A 107 -34.14 15.39 -32.09
C LYS A 107 -33.15 14.32 -32.58
N THR A 108 -32.35 14.64 -33.60
CA THR A 108 -31.34 13.71 -34.15
C THR A 108 -30.34 13.29 -33.07
N TYR A 109 -29.92 14.24 -32.24
CA TYR A 109 -29.00 13.96 -31.15
C TYR A 109 -29.68 13.23 -29.99
N ILE A 110 -30.94 13.53 -29.69
CA ILE A 110 -31.71 12.78 -28.67
C ILE A 110 -31.89 11.31 -29.08
N ASP A 111 -32.16 11.03 -30.36
CA ASP A 111 -32.26 9.66 -30.87
C ASP A 111 -30.92 8.93 -30.74
N PHE A 112 -29.81 9.60 -31.08
CA PHE A 112 -28.46 9.07 -30.84
C PHE A 112 -28.23 8.78 -29.34
N LEU A 113 -28.56 9.73 -28.46
CA LEU A 113 -28.38 9.60 -27.02
C LEU A 113 -29.12 8.37 -26.47
N LEU A 114 -30.38 8.16 -26.88
CA LEU A 114 -31.17 6.98 -26.51
C LEU A 114 -30.59 5.67 -27.05
N SER A 115 -30.19 5.65 -28.32
CA SER A 115 -29.56 4.46 -28.93
C SER A 115 -28.24 4.07 -28.26
N SER A 116 -27.54 5.05 -27.67
CA SER A 116 -26.24 4.85 -27.02
C SER A 116 -26.31 4.35 -25.58
N LEU A 117 -27.49 4.15 -24.99
CA LEU A 117 -27.67 3.82 -23.57
C LEU A 117 -26.88 2.59 -23.11
N ILE A 118 -26.93 1.50 -23.89
CA ILE A 118 -26.22 0.26 -23.56
C ILE A 118 -24.72 0.49 -23.58
N TRP A 119 -24.21 1.15 -24.62
CA TRP A 119 -22.79 1.47 -24.75
C TRP A 119 -22.31 2.38 -23.62
N ARG A 120 -23.11 3.37 -23.24
CA ARG A 120 -22.83 4.22 -22.08
C ARG A 120 -22.74 3.38 -20.81
N PHE A 121 -23.71 2.51 -20.55
CA PHE A 121 -23.68 1.66 -19.35
C PHE A 121 -22.42 0.79 -19.29
N LEU A 122 -22.02 0.19 -20.41
CA LEU A 122 -20.78 -0.57 -20.51
C LEU A 122 -19.54 0.30 -20.29
N THR A 123 -19.48 1.51 -20.85
CA THR A 123 -18.36 2.44 -20.59
C THR A 123 -18.31 2.89 -19.13
N GLY A 124 -19.46 3.09 -18.49
CA GLY A 124 -19.55 3.37 -17.06
C GLY A 124 -18.99 2.23 -16.22
N ILE A 125 -19.32 0.98 -16.54
CA ILE A 125 -18.72 -0.18 -15.87
C ILE A 125 -17.20 -0.23 -16.09
N LEU A 126 -16.73 0.04 -17.32
CA LEU A 126 -15.31 0.05 -17.63
C LEU A 126 -14.55 1.11 -16.82
N PHE A 127 -15.06 2.34 -16.76
CA PHE A 127 -14.46 3.40 -15.94
C PHE A 127 -14.44 3.03 -14.46
N TYR A 128 -15.51 2.44 -13.93
CA TYR A 128 -15.55 1.95 -12.57
C TYR A 128 -14.41 0.95 -12.30
N ILE A 129 -14.26 -0.06 -13.16
CA ILE A 129 -13.22 -1.10 -13.03
C ILE A 129 -11.82 -0.47 -13.05
N VAL A 130 -11.56 0.44 -13.99
CA VAL A 130 -10.24 1.08 -14.12
C VAL A 130 -9.90 1.92 -12.88
N ILE A 131 -10.84 2.74 -12.38
CA ILE A 131 -10.61 3.58 -11.20
C ILE A 131 -10.39 2.72 -9.96
N ILE A 132 -11.23 1.71 -9.74
CA ILE A 132 -11.10 0.78 -8.61
C ILE A 132 -9.76 0.03 -8.66
N ALA A 133 -9.31 -0.39 -9.84
CA ALA A 133 -8.01 -1.03 -9.99
C ALA A 133 -6.86 -0.10 -9.56
N VAL A 134 -6.90 1.17 -9.97
CA VAL A 134 -5.92 2.19 -9.55
C VAL A 134 -5.97 2.40 -8.03
N ASP A 135 -7.17 2.50 -7.45
CA ASP A 135 -7.36 2.66 -6.00
C ASP A 135 -6.73 1.50 -5.21
N TYR A 136 -6.99 0.26 -5.64
CA TYR A 136 -6.37 -0.92 -5.04
C TYR A 136 -4.85 -0.90 -5.17
N VAL A 137 -4.31 -0.56 -6.34
CA VAL A 137 -2.86 -0.46 -6.54
C VAL A 137 -2.24 0.55 -5.57
N ILE A 138 -2.86 1.72 -5.39
CA ILE A 138 -2.37 2.74 -4.46
C ILE A 138 -2.40 2.21 -3.02
N ILE A 139 -3.54 1.67 -2.56
CA ILE A 139 -3.72 1.20 -1.19
C ILE A 139 -2.76 0.04 -0.86
N TYR A 140 -2.67 -0.96 -1.74
CA TYR A 140 -1.80 -2.10 -1.49
C TYR A 140 -0.32 -1.72 -1.56
N TYR A 141 0.06 -0.80 -2.45
CA TYR A 141 1.44 -0.29 -2.49
C TYR A 141 1.80 0.46 -1.22
N THR A 142 0.94 1.35 -0.72
CA THR A 142 1.19 2.08 0.54
C THR A 142 1.29 1.13 1.73
N ASN A 143 0.35 0.17 1.84
CA ASN A 143 0.34 -0.79 2.93
C ASN A 143 1.58 -1.71 2.87
N PHE A 144 2.04 -2.05 1.68
CA PHE A 144 3.26 -2.85 1.49
C PHE A 144 4.52 -2.09 1.97
N GLN A 145 4.65 -0.81 1.62
CA GLN A 145 5.77 0.02 2.08
C GLN A 145 5.77 0.20 3.60
N GLU A 146 4.60 0.41 4.21
CA GLU A 146 4.47 0.49 5.67
C GLU A 146 4.87 -0.83 6.34
N LYS A 147 4.46 -1.97 5.79
CA LYS A 147 4.87 -3.29 6.29
C LYS A 147 6.38 -3.51 6.19
N LEU A 148 7.02 -3.13 5.08
CA LEU A 148 8.47 -3.23 4.92
C LEU A 148 9.23 -2.37 5.92
N LEU A 149 8.79 -1.12 6.13
CA LEU A 149 9.38 -0.25 7.15
C LEU A 149 9.22 -0.84 8.55
N LYS A 150 8.03 -1.38 8.85
CA LYS A 150 7.78 -1.96 10.16
C LYS A 150 8.62 -3.21 10.42
N GLU A 151 8.79 -4.04 9.41
CA GLU A 151 9.65 -5.22 9.47
C GLU A 151 11.12 -4.82 9.70
N ALA A 152 11.60 -3.78 9.03
CA ALA A 152 12.95 -3.26 9.23
C ALA A 152 13.17 -2.74 10.66
N GLU A 153 12.20 -2.02 11.23
CA GLU A 153 12.23 -1.57 12.64
C GLU A 153 12.29 -2.75 13.61
N LEU A 154 11.43 -3.75 13.42
CA LEU A 154 11.39 -4.94 14.27
C LEU A 154 12.71 -5.72 14.21
N ASN A 155 13.28 -5.89 13.02
CA ASN A 155 14.56 -6.55 12.84
C ASN A 155 15.71 -5.78 13.52
N ALA A 156 15.68 -4.44 13.50
CA ALA A 156 16.66 -3.63 14.21
C ALA A 156 16.54 -3.81 15.73
N LEU A 157 15.32 -3.81 16.27
CA LEU A 157 15.06 -4.01 17.69
C LEU A 157 15.50 -5.40 18.18
N VAL A 158 15.26 -6.45 17.38
CA VAL A 158 15.73 -7.81 17.67
C VAL A 158 17.25 -7.83 17.77
N LYS A 159 17.96 -7.28 16.78
CA LYS A 159 19.43 -7.21 16.78
C LYS A 159 19.98 -6.44 17.98
N GLU A 160 19.34 -5.33 18.35
CA GLU A 160 19.73 -4.56 19.54
C GLU A 160 19.56 -5.39 20.83
N SER A 161 18.45 -6.13 20.94
CA SER A 161 18.18 -7.00 22.09
C SER A 161 19.17 -8.17 22.19
N GLU A 162 19.53 -8.78 21.06
CA GLU A 162 20.59 -9.78 20.97
C GLU A 162 21.94 -9.21 21.42
N LEU A 163 22.30 -8.02 20.93
CA LEU A 163 23.54 -7.32 21.34
C LEU A 163 23.53 -6.99 22.84
N LYS A 164 22.40 -6.55 23.39
CA LYS A 164 22.27 -6.25 24.83
C LYS A 164 22.41 -7.52 25.67
N THR A 165 21.81 -8.61 25.23
CA THR A 165 21.92 -9.93 25.88
C THR A 165 23.37 -10.43 25.85
N LEU A 166 24.05 -10.33 24.70
CA LEU A 166 25.46 -10.66 24.57
C LEU A 166 26.33 -9.83 25.53
N LYS A 167 26.05 -8.52 25.65
CA LYS A 167 26.74 -7.66 26.62
C LYS A 167 26.50 -8.09 28.06
N TYR A 168 25.28 -8.50 28.43
CA TYR A 168 25.00 -8.96 29.80
C TYR A 168 25.64 -10.31 30.15
N GLN A 169 25.82 -11.21 29.18
CA GLN A 169 26.55 -12.47 29.41
C GLN A 169 28.01 -12.23 29.83
N ILE A 170 28.59 -11.10 29.44
CA ILE A 170 29.91 -10.65 29.90
C ILE A 170 29.69 -9.67 31.05
N ASN A 171 29.69 -10.14 32.30
CA ASN A 171 29.61 -9.23 33.45
C ASN A 171 30.86 -8.31 33.48
N PRO A 172 30.76 -7.02 33.12
CA PRO A 172 31.95 -6.16 32.98
C PRO A 172 32.62 -5.93 34.35
N HIS A 173 31.81 -5.87 35.41
CA HIS A 173 32.30 -5.73 36.78
C HIS A 173 33.14 -6.93 37.21
N PHE A 174 32.76 -8.16 36.80
CA PHE A 174 33.57 -9.33 37.06
C PHE A 174 34.96 -9.23 36.40
N ILE A 175 35.02 -8.74 35.15
CA ILE A 175 36.30 -8.55 34.46
C ILE A 175 37.15 -7.49 35.16
N PHE A 176 36.58 -6.31 35.47
CA PHE A 176 37.31 -5.26 36.19
C PHE A 176 37.81 -5.72 37.55
N ASN A 177 36.98 -6.43 38.32
CA ASN A 177 37.39 -6.98 39.61
C ASN A 177 38.50 -8.02 39.47
N SER A 178 38.37 -8.91 38.48
CA SER A 178 39.40 -9.91 38.21
C SER A 178 40.74 -9.26 37.85
N LEU A 179 40.73 -8.21 37.01
CA LEU A 179 41.92 -7.44 36.64
C LEU A 179 42.52 -6.69 37.84
N ASN A 180 41.70 -6.06 38.68
CA ASN A 180 42.17 -5.38 39.89
C ASN A 180 42.82 -6.35 40.88
N SER A 181 42.21 -7.53 41.08
CA SER A 181 42.79 -8.60 41.90
C SER A 181 44.13 -9.09 41.33
N ILE A 182 44.21 -9.32 40.02
CA ILE A 182 45.46 -9.70 39.35
C ILE A 182 46.54 -8.61 39.55
N SER A 183 46.19 -7.33 39.39
CA SER A 183 47.12 -6.20 39.57
C SER A 183 47.68 -6.12 40.99
N SER A 184 46.87 -6.39 42.01
CA SER A 184 47.34 -6.44 43.40
C SER A 184 48.27 -7.65 43.64
N LEU A 185 47.92 -8.80 43.06
CA LEU A 185 48.71 -10.03 43.15
C LEU A 185 50.05 -9.93 42.44
N THR A 186 50.19 -9.14 41.37
CA THR A 186 51.49 -8.97 40.69
C THR A 186 52.59 -8.45 41.60
N ILE A 187 52.25 -7.69 42.65
CA ILE A 187 53.20 -7.17 43.65
C ILE A 187 53.26 -8.10 44.87
N SER A 188 52.11 -8.58 45.35
CA SER A 188 52.01 -9.32 46.61
C SER A 188 52.23 -10.83 46.49
N ASN A 189 51.85 -11.46 45.36
CA ASN A 189 52.00 -12.89 45.10
C ASN A 189 52.04 -13.18 43.57
N PRO A 190 53.20 -12.98 42.91
CA PRO A 190 53.31 -13.08 41.46
C PRO A 190 52.90 -14.44 40.84
N PRO A 191 53.22 -15.61 41.46
CA PRO A 191 52.74 -16.90 40.96
C PRO A 191 51.21 -17.01 40.90
N GLN A 192 50.50 -16.49 41.91
CA GLN A 192 49.03 -16.52 41.95
C GLN A 192 48.41 -15.56 40.92
N ALA A 193 49.07 -14.42 40.65
CA ALA A 193 48.66 -13.50 39.57
C ALA A 193 48.71 -14.18 38.20
N GLN A 194 49.76 -14.98 37.93
CA GLN A 194 49.90 -15.75 36.70
C GLN A 194 48.79 -16.79 36.53
N GLU A 195 48.47 -17.55 37.59
CA GLU A 195 47.39 -18.53 37.58
C GLU A 195 46.03 -17.87 37.32
N MET A 196 45.74 -16.77 38.01
CA MET A 196 44.47 -16.03 37.86
C MET A 196 44.32 -15.43 36.45
N THR A 197 45.42 -15.00 35.83
CA THR A 197 45.45 -14.52 34.44
C THR A 197 45.09 -15.64 33.45
N ILE A 198 45.63 -16.85 33.63
CA ILE A 198 45.30 -18.01 32.79
C ILE A 198 43.83 -18.42 32.96
N LYS A 199 43.31 -18.40 34.20
CA LYS A 199 41.90 -18.69 34.49
C LYS A 199 40.96 -17.67 33.86
N LEU A 200 41.26 -16.37 33.96
CA LEU A 200 40.47 -15.31 33.33
C LEU A 200 40.49 -15.44 31.79
N SER A 201 41.65 -15.72 31.19
CA SER A 201 41.80 -15.97 29.76
C SER A 201 40.97 -17.18 29.29
N SER A 202 41.01 -18.28 30.05
CA SER A 202 40.23 -19.50 29.76
C SER A 202 38.73 -19.27 29.88
N PHE A 203 38.31 -18.51 30.91
CA PHE A 203 36.91 -18.13 31.11
C PHE A 203 36.38 -17.27 29.95
N LEU A 204 37.09 -16.21 29.57
CA LEU A 204 36.73 -15.34 28.44
C LEU A 204 36.67 -16.11 27.12
N ARG A 205 37.65 -17.00 26.89
CA ARG A 205 37.67 -17.89 25.73
C ARG A 205 36.45 -18.80 25.70
N SER A 206 36.01 -19.33 26.86
CA SER A 206 34.81 -20.18 26.95
C SER A 206 33.51 -19.44 26.61
N ILE A 207 33.37 -18.17 27.02
CA ILE A 207 32.18 -17.34 26.71
C ILE A 207 32.10 -17.07 25.20
N LEU A 208 33.22 -16.70 24.58
CA LEU A 208 33.28 -16.41 23.15
C LEU A 208 33.01 -17.65 22.29
N SER A 209 33.56 -18.81 22.66
CA SER A 209 33.39 -20.06 21.91
C SER A 209 32.03 -20.76 22.10
N LYS A 210 31.32 -20.51 23.21
CA LYS A 210 29.94 -20.98 23.40
C LYS A 210 28.96 -20.28 22.44
N ASN A 211 29.20 -19.02 22.14
CA ASN A 211 28.35 -18.20 21.26
C ASN A 211 28.44 -18.61 19.77
N GLU A 212 29.59 -19.08 19.28
CA GLU A 212 29.68 -19.68 17.93
C GLU A 212 28.90 -20.99 17.83
N LYS A 213 28.96 -21.86 18.85
CA LYS A 213 28.20 -23.13 18.86
C LYS A 213 26.70 -22.93 19.03
N GLN A 214 26.25 -21.84 19.67
CA GLN A 214 24.83 -21.57 19.86
C GLN A 214 24.16 -21.04 18.58
N LYS A 215 24.87 -20.28 17.72
CA LYS A 215 24.37 -19.88 16.40
C LYS A 215 24.08 -21.06 15.47
N ASN A 216 24.79 -22.18 15.62
CA ASN A 216 24.57 -23.39 14.82
C ASN A 216 23.38 -24.23 15.32
N LYS A 217 22.93 -24.04 16.56
CA LYS A 217 21.87 -24.87 17.18
C LYS A 217 20.45 -24.42 16.84
N LEU A 218 20.23 -23.13 16.53
CA LEU A 218 18.89 -22.66 16.16
C LEU A 218 18.42 -23.24 14.81
N SER A 219 19.34 -23.45 13.86
CA SER A 219 19.06 -24.17 12.61
C SER A 219 18.77 -25.66 12.83
N GLU A 220 19.43 -26.30 13.82
CA GLU A 220 19.15 -27.69 14.20
C GLU A 220 17.81 -27.83 14.93
N GLU A 221 17.47 -26.92 15.86
CA GLU A 221 16.19 -26.92 16.58
C GLU A 221 14.99 -26.69 15.64
N ILE A 222 15.10 -25.81 14.65
CA ILE A 222 14.06 -25.63 13.62
C ILE A 222 13.92 -26.89 12.74
N SER A 223 15.00 -27.62 12.48
CA SER A 223 14.93 -28.88 11.73
C SER A 223 14.29 -30.01 12.55
N ASN A 224 14.55 -30.05 13.87
CA ASN A 224 14.00 -31.06 14.78
C ASN A 224 12.52 -30.81 15.12
N ALA A 225 12.05 -29.56 15.05
CA ALA A 225 10.64 -29.19 15.23
C ALA A 225 9.76 -29.43 13.97
N ARG A 226 10.32 -30.02 12.89
CA ARG A 226 9.61 -30.41 11.67
C ARG A 226 9.32 -31.92 11.57
N LEU A 227 9.54 -32.68 12.65
CA LEU A 227 9.05 -34.06 12.82
C LEU A 227 7.78 -34.06 13.67
#